data_AF-A0A975FW51-F1
#
_entry.id   AF-A0A975FW51-F1
#
_cell.length_a   1.000
_cell.length_b   1.000
_cell.length_c   1.000
_cell.angle_alpha   90.00
_cell.angle_beta   90.00
_cell.angle_gamma   90.00
#
_symmetry.space_group_name_H-M   'P 1'
#
loop_
_entity.id
_entity.type
_entity.pdbx_description
1 polymer ?
#
loop_
_entity_poly.entity_id
_entity_poly.type
_entity_poly.pdbx_seq_one_letter_code
_entity_poly.pdbx_strand_id
1 'polypeptide(L)'
;MTARMQDWVRLPTDWIQNRGLAEFRWAGGFGSDNAAALMTLVALAHRADQQHGVSMVTYDTLTCATQLSRAKVSAGLSVLEDHRVIARGVEGRSTYALNGFDLTRGWAKLPARLLYQSDSITAFRDFKLRRPAELNALKLYLLFVAGRGRDTNMANISYDKIAEQTGVERNRIKQALTILAVAGLVHVERIPSAENEYAVANGYRIAHLDPYVHMGTRGRTLEAEDFV
;
A
#
# COMPACT_ATOMS: atom_id res chain seq x y z
N MET A 1 -19.41 -17.65 11.24
CA MET A 1 -18.68 -16.82 12.24
C MET A 1 -17.70 -15.97 11.44
N THR A 2 -17.98 -14.68 11.23
CA THR A 2 -17.08 -13.81 10.46
C THR A 2 -15.85 -13.54 11.31
N ALA A 3 -14.67 -13.99 10.87
CA ALA A 3 -13.43 -13.73 11.60
C ALA A 3 -13.23 -12.22 11.76
N ARG A 4 -12.88 -11.78 12.97
CA ARG A 4 -12.61 -10.36 13.27
C ARG A 4 -11.37 -9.93 12.49
N MET A 5 -11.49 -8.84 11.72
CA MET A 5 -10.38 -8.25 10.96
C MET A 5 -9.20 -7.91 11.91
N GLN A 6 -7.98 -8.29 11.52
CA GLN A 6 -6.77 -7.98 12.28
C GLN A 6 -6.38 -6.51 12.13
N ASP A 7 -5.65 -5.97 13.10
CA ASP A 7 -5.19 -4.56 13.07
C ASP A 7 -4.28 -4.28 11.87
N TRP A 8 -3.47 -5.27 11.51
CA TRP A 8 -2.60 -5.28 10.35
C TRP A 8 -2.49 -6.71 9.81
N VAL A 9 -2.02 -6.84 8.56
CA VAL A 9 -1.76 -8.11 7.88
C VAL A 9 -0.39 -8.07 7.21
N ARG A 10 0.17 -9.24 6.88
CA ARG A 10 1.36 -9.35 6.04
C ARG A 10 1.00 -9.12 4.58
N LEU A 11 1.75 -8.22 3.94
CA LEU A 11 1.73 -8.03 2.50
C LEU A 11 3.11 -8.42 1.95
N PRO A 12 3.22 -9.33 0.97
CA PRO A 12 4.47 -9.56 0.27
C PRO A 12 4.93 -8.31 -0.49
N THR A 13 6.19 -7.93 -0.31
CA THR A 13 6.74 -6.67 -0.81
C THR A 13 7.97 -6.82 -1.69
N ASP A 14 8.49 -8.03 -1.89
CA ASP A 14 9.64 -8.26 -2.77
C ASP A 14 9.40 -7.74 -4.19
N TRP A 15 8.21 -7.95 -4.76
CA TRP A 15 7.87 -7.41 -6.08
C TRP A 15 7.84 -5.87 -6.10
N ILE A 16 7.53 -5.22 -4.96
CA ILE A 16 7.58 -3.76 -4.82
C ILE A 16 9.04 -3.28 -4.80
N GLN A 17 9.89 -3.93 -4.00
CA GLN A 17 11.32 -3.61 -3.89
C GLN A 17 12.07 -3.84 -5.21
N ASN A 18 11.58 -4.77 -6.03
CA ASN A 18 12.08 -5.03 -7.39
C ASN A 18 11.40 -4.16 -8.46
N ARG A 19 10.93 -2.96 -8.08
CA ARG A 19 10.35 -1.94 -8.98
C ARG A 19 9.07 -2.36 -9.71
N GLY A 20 8.36 -3.41 -9.26
CA GLY A 20 7.14 -3.89 -9.91
C GLY A 20 6.01 -2.85 -9.95
N LEU A 21 6.01 -1.87 -9.03
CA LEU A 21 5.07 -0.74 -9.10
C LEU A 21 5.22 0.07 -10.39
N ALA A 22 6.41 0.13 -11.00
CA ALA A 22 6.64 0.86 -12.25
C ALA A 22 5.92 0.28 -13.46
N GLU A 23 5.46 -0.98 -13.37
CA GLU A 23 4.71 -1.65 -14.43
C GLU A 23 3.24 -1.18 -14.48
N PHE A 24 2.69 -0.72 -13.36
CA PHE A 24 1.35 -0.13 -13.28
C PHE A 24 1.36 1.29 -13.84
N ARG A 25 1.15 1.41 -15.16
CA ARG A 25 1.20 2.69 -15.90
C ARG A 25 -0.19 3.23 -16.18
N TRP A 26 -0.31 4.56 -16.20
CA TRP A 26 -1.53 5.20 -16.69
C TRP A 26 -1.44 5.42 -18.21
N ALA A 27 -1.92 4.45 -18.99
CA ALA A 27 -1.89 4.51 -20.45
C ALA A 27 -3.09 3.79 -21.09
N GLY A 28 -3.48 4.21 -22.30
CA GLY A 28 -4.33 3.42 -23.22
C GLY A 28 -5.70 2.98 -22.69
N GLY A 29 -6.32 3.71 -21.76
CA GLY A 29 -7.60 3.31 -21.13
C GLY A 29 -7.47 2.35 -19.94
N PHE A 30 -6.31 1.71 -19.77
CA PHE A 30 -6.03 0.74 -18.69
C PHE A 30 -5.62 1.37 -17.36
N GLY A 31 -5.37 2.69 -17.32
CA GLY A 31 -4.96 3.38 -16.09
C GLY A 31 -5.94 3.19 -14.92
N SER A 32 -7.24 3.18 -15.22
CA SER A 32 -8.28 2.91 -14.23
C SER A 32 -8.26 1.47 -13.70
N ASP A 33 -7.89 0.49 -14.54
CA ASP A 33 -7.79 -0.91 -14.14
C ASP A 33 -6.55 -1.16 -13.29
N ASN A 34 -5.44 -0.49 -13.59
CA ASN A 34 -4.23 -0.52 -12.75
C ASN A 34 -4.47 0.08 -11.37
N ALA A 35 -5.26 1.16 -11.26
CA ALA A 35 -5.65 1.70 -9.96
C ALA A 35 -6.61 0.75 -9.21
N ALA A 36 -7.58 0.16 -9.92
CA ALA A 36 -8.47 -0.86 -9.36
C ALA A 36 -7.71 -2.11 -8.87
N ALA A 37 -6.65 -2.51 -9.57
CA ALA A 37 -5.78 -3.61 -9.21
C ALA A 37 -5.13 -3.36 -7.85
N LEU A 38 -4.49 -2.20 -7.65
CA LEU A 38 -3.82 -1.89 -6.38
C LEU A 38 -4.81 -1.75 -5.21
N MET A 39 -6.01 -1.20 -5.44
CA MET A 39 -7.06 -1.18 -4.41
C MET A 39 -7.55 -2.59 -4.06
N THR A 40 -7.71 -3.44 -5.07
CA THR A 40 -8.16 -4.84 -4.90
C THR A 40 -7.10 -5.67 -4.19
N LEU A 41 -5.81 -5.44 -4.46
CA LEU A 41 -4.70 -6.07 -3.76
C LEU A 41 -4.76 -5.79 -2.26
N VAL A 42 -4.98 -4.54 -1.86
CA VAL A 42 -5.14 -4.17 -0.45
C VAL A 42 -6.31 -4.92 0.19
N ALA A 43 -7.46 -4.97 -0.49
CA ALA A 43 -8.65 -5.67 0.02
C ALA A 43 -8.46 -7.20 0.12
N LEU A 44 -7.71 -7.81 -0.81
CA LEU A 44 -7.32 -9.22 -0.79
C LEU A 44 -6.37 -9.50 0.37
N ALA A 45 -5.30 -8.71 0.51
CA ALA A 45 -4.31 -8.88 1.56
C ALA A 45 -4.94 -8.80 2.96
N HIS A 46 -5.88 -7.87 3.18
CA HIS A 46 -6.65 -7.77 4.43
C HIS A 46 -7.42 -9.04 4.80
N ARG A 47 -7.73 -9.89 3.83
CA ARG A 47 -8.52 -11.13 4.00
C ARG A 47 -7.70 -12.39 3.77
N ALA A 48 -6.41 -12.25 3.46
CA ALA A 48 -5.52 -13.38 3.33
C ALA A 48 -5.22 -13.96 4.70
N ASP A 49 -5.22 -15.28 4.79
CA ASP A 49 -4.75 -15.95 5.99
C ASP A 49 -3.26 -15.63 6.21
N GLN A 50 -2.86 -15.57 7.48
CA GLN A 50 -1.51 -15.10 7.83
C GLN A 50 -0.47 -16.22 7.86
N GLN A 51 -0.83 -17.44 7.43
CA GLN A 51 0.05 -18.60 7.37
C GLN A 51 0.49 -18.90 5.93
N HIS A 52 -0.44 -18.84 4.97
CA HIS A 52 -0.23 -19.22 3.57
C HIS A 52 -0.44 -18.05 2.61
N GLY A 53 -1.01 -16.93 3.05
CA GLY A 53 -1.27 -15.78 2.19
C GLY A 53 -2.41 -16.02 1.20
N VAL A 54 -3.33 -16.94 1.53
CA VAL A 54 -4.49 -17.28 0.70
C VAL A 54 -5.73 -16.60 1.24
N SER A 55 -6.49 -15.96 0.36
CA SER A 55 -7.79 -15.36 0.67
C SER A 55 -8.89 -16.11 -0.05
N MET A 56 -9.93 -16.51 0.69
CA MET A 56 -11.17 -17.05 0.15
C MET A 56 -12.24 -15.97 0.24
N VAL A 57 -12.44 -15.21 -0.84
CA VAL A 57 -13.26 -14.00 -0.83
C VAL A 57 -14.08 -13.84 -2.11
N THR A 58 -15.36 -13.54 -1.96
CA THR A 58 -16.25 -13.35 -3.11
C THR A 58 -16.03 -11.99 -3.77
N TYR A 59 -16.49 -11.87 -5.02
CA TYR A 59 -16.54 -10.58 -5.71
C TYR A 59 -17.37 -9.54 -4.98
N ASP A 60 -18.44 -9.94 -4.30
CA ASP A 60 -19.34 -9.01 -3.60
C ASP A 60 -18.63 -8.43 -2.36
N THR A 61 -17.86 -9.25 -1.64
CA THR A 61 -17.01 -8.77 -0.54
C THR A 61 -15.90 -7.84 -1.05
N LEU A 62 -15.25 -8.15 -2.16
CA LEU A 62 -14.24 -7.26 -2.76
C LEU A 62 -14.85 -5.94 -3.26
N THR A 63 -16.02 -6.00 -3.88
CA THR A 63 -16.79 -4.83 -4.33
C THR A 63 -17.15 -3.95 -3.14
N CYS A 64 -17.63 -4.54 -2.05
CA CYS A 64 -17.94 -3.81 -0.81
C CYS A 64 -16.67 -3.17 -0.20
N ALA A 65 -15.58 -3.93 -0.10
CA ALA A 65 -14.33 -3.44 0.48
C ALA A 65 -13.73 -2.28 -0.32
N THR A 66 -13.73 -2.38 -1.65
CA THR A 66 -13.08 -1.43 -2.56
C THR A 66 -13.98 -0.30 -3.04
N GLN A 67 -15.31 -0.44 -2.87
CA GLN A 67 -16.33 0.45 -3.43
C GLN A 67 -16.29 0.51 -4.98
N LEU A 68 -15.70 -0.50 -5.63
CA LEU A 68 -15.63 -0.60 -7.08
C LEU A 68 -16.73 -1.49 -7.63
N SER A 69 -17.11 -1.28 -8.90
CA SER A 69 -18.03 -2.21 -9.56
C SER A 69 -17.40 -3.60 -9.72
N ARG A 70 -18.23 -4.63 -9.80
CA ARG A 70 -17.80 -6.01 -10.04
C ARG A 70 -16.91 -6.15 -11.29
N ALA A 71 -17.23 -5.39 -12.35
CA ALA A 71 -16.44 -5.35 -13.57
C ALA A 71 -15.03 -4.78 -13.32
N LYS A 72 -14.91 -3.72 -12.51
CA LYS A 72 -13.61 -3.12 -12.15
C LYS A 72 -12.80 -3.99 -11.22
N VAL A 73 -13.43 -4.66 -10.25
CA VAL A 73 -12.76 -5.69 -9.45
C VAL A 73 -12.22 -6.81 -10.36
N SER A 74 -13.00 -7.27 -11.34
CA SER A 74 -12.55 -8.30 -12.28
C SER A 74 -11.36 -7.85 -13.13
N ALA A 75 -11.39 -6.63 -13.66
CA ALA A 75 -10.28 -6.07 -14.42
C ALA A 75 -9.03 -5.94 -13.54
N GLY A 76 -9.18 -5.42 -12.31
CA GLY A 76 -8.09 -5.31 -11.35
C GLY A 76 -7.48 -6.67 -10.98
N LEU A 77 -8.29 -7.71 -10.77
CA LEU A 77 -7.81 -9.07 -10.51
C LEU A 77 -7.01 -9.63 -11.70
N SER A 78 -7.43 -9.36 -12.92
CA SER A 78 -6.74 -9.81 -14.13
C SER A 78 -5.38 -9.13 -14.25
N VAL A 79 -5.32 -7.81 -14.03
CA VAL A 79 -4.06 -7.05 -13.97
C VAL A 79 -3.12 -7.60 -12.89
N LEU A 80 -3.60 -7.89 -11.67
CA LEU A 80 -2.76 -8.45 -10.61
C LEU A 80 -2.20 -9.84 -10.96
N GLU A 81 -3.00 -10.67 -11.64
CA GLU A 81 -2.57 -11.99 -12.12
C GLU A 81 -1.55 -11.88 -13.25
N ASP A 82 -1.76 -10.97 -14.21
CA ASP A 82 -0.83 -10.70 -15.32
C ASP A 82 0.54 -10.22 -14.82
N HIS A 83 0.56 -9.35 -13.80
CA HIS A 83 1.77 -8.91 -13.12
C HIS A 83 2.32 -9.93 -12.11
N ARG A 84 1.71 -11.12 -11.99
CA ARG A 84 2.09 -12.19 -11.06
C ARG A 84 2.17 -11.73 -9.61
N VAL A 85 1.35 -10.77 -9.21
CA VAL A 85 1.21 -10.32 -7.82
C VAL A 85 0.31 -11.29 -7.05
N ILE A 86 -0.66 -11.90 -7.73
CA ILE A 86 -1.54 -12.93 -7.16
C ILE A 86 -1.62 -14.14 -8.09
N ALA A 87 -2.10 -15.26 -7.56
CA ALA A 87 -2.59 -16.40 -8.33
C ALA A 87 -4.05 -16.68 -7.97
N ARG A 88 -4.89 -16.99 -8.96
CA ARG A 88 -6.32 -17.27 -8.77
C ARG A 88 -6.58 -18.78 -8.78
N GLY A 89 -7.60 -19.20 -8.04
CA GLY A 89 -8.14 -20.55 -8.16
C GLY A 89 -7.28 -21.65 -7.49
N VAL A 90 -6.31 -21.26 -6.66
CA VAL A 90 -5.37 -22.19 -5.98
C VAL A 90 -6.06 -23.29 -5.18
N GLU A 91 -7.20 -22.98 -4.59
CA GLU A 91 -8.01 -23.90 -3.77
C GLU A 91 -9.48 -23.89 -4.23
N GLY A 92 -9.72 -23.64 -5.52
CA GLY A 92 -11.05 -23.58 -6.13
C GLY A 92 -11.62 -22.16 -6.27
N ARG A 93 -12.93 -22.04 -6.45
CA ARG A 93 -13.57 -20.75 -6.79
C ARG A 93 -13.37 -19.70 -5.69
N SER A 94 -13.16 -18.45 -6.09
CA SER A 94 -13.01 -17.31 -5.18
C SER A 94 -11.81 -17.40 -4.23
N THR A 95 -10.79 -18.19 -4.59
CA THR A 95 -9.53 -18.29 -3.85
C THR A 95 -8.43 -17.52 -4.59
N TYR A 96 -7.62 -16.80 -3.82
CA TYR A 96 -6.53 -15.98 -4.33
C TYR A 96 -5.32 -16.10 -3.42
N ALA A 97 -4.18 -16.51 -3.95
CA ALA A 97 -2.91 -16.52 -3.23
C ALA A 97 -2.13 -15.23 -3.52
N LEU A 98 -1.53 -14.64 -2.49
CA LEU A 98 -0.53 -13.59 -2.65
C LEU A 98 0.80 -14.23 -3.05
N ASN A 99 1.32 -13.89 -4.23
CA ASN A 99 2.59 -14.47 -4.68
C ASN A 99 3.76 -13.92 -3.85
N GLY A 100 4.74 -14.80 -3.58
CA GLY A 100 5.89 -14.44 -2.74
C GLY A 100 5.57 -14.34 -1.25
N PHE A 101 4.47 -14.92 -0.78
CA PHE A 101 4.16 -14.97 0.65
C PHE A 101 5.12 -15.92 1.38
N ASP A 102 5.98 -15.35 2.21
CA ASP A 102 6.93 -16.06 3.07
C ASP A 102 6.79 -15.48 4.49
N LEU A 103 6.76 -16.34 5.52
CA LEU A 103 6.62 -15.90 6.91
C LEU A 103 7.89 -15.25 7.46
N THR A 104 9.05 -15.59 6.88
CA THR A 104 10.37 -15.26 7.40
C THR A 104 10.93 -13.96 6.84
N ARG A 105 10.56 -13.58 5.61
CA ARG A 105 11.14 -12.43 4.89
C ARG A 105 10.21 -11.92 3.79
N GLY A 106 10.58 -10.78 3.20
CA GLY A 106 9.93 -10.27 1.99
C GLY A 106 8.51 -9.76 2.16
N TRP A 107 8.13 -9.37 3.39
CA TRP A 107 6.82 -8.81 3.69
C TRP A 107 6.89 -7.55 4.56
N ALA A 108 5.83 -6.76 4.51
CA ALA A 108 5.61 -5.61 5.37
C ALA A 108 4.24 -5.69 6.08
N LYS A 109 4.12 -4.98 7.22
CA LYS A 109 2.83 -4.82 7.90
C LYS A 109 1.97 -3.81 7.12
N LEU A 110 0.86 -4.27 6.58
CA LEU A 110 -0.18 -3.46 5.97
C LEU A 110 -1.29 -3.19 7.02
N PRO A 111 -1.62 -1.93 7.36
CA PRO A 111 -2.73 -1.63 8.26
C PRO A 111 -4.05 -2.13 7.69
N ALA A 112 -4.90 -2.76 8.50
CA ALA A 112 -6.13 -3.40 8.06
C ALA A 112 -7.36 -2.87 8.81
N ARG A 113 -7.66 -3.37 10.03
CA ARG A 113 -8.93 -3.10 10.75
C ARG A 113 -9.33 -1.63 10.79
N LEU A 114 -8.41 -0.74 11.11
CA LEU A 114 -8.70 0.69 11.29
C LEU A 114 -8.94 1.45 9.97
N LEU A 115 -8.62 0.85 8.82
CA LEU A 115 -8.99 1.40 7.51
C LEU A 115 -10.46 1.16 7.15
N TYR A 116 -11.13 0.24 7.86
CA TYR A 116 -12.51 -0.11 7.58
C TYR A 116 -13.51 0.67 8.42
N GLN A 117 -14.57 1.12 7.76
CA GLN A 117 -15.84 1.43 8.41
C GLN A 117 -16.87 0.42 7.90
N SER A 118 -17.39 -0.40 8.82
CA SER A 118 -18.16 -1.59 8.50
C SER A 118 -17.35 -2.54 7.59
N ASP A 119 -17.81 -2.81 6.37
CA ASP A 119 -17.15 -3.72 5.42
C ASP A 119 -16.37 -3.00 4.31
N SER A 120 -16.36 -1.66 4.30
CA SER A 120 -15.72 -0.83 3.28
C SER A 120 -14.46 -0.14 3.79
N ILE A 121 -13.42 -0.06 2.95
CA ILE A 121 -12.23 0.75 3.23
C ILE A 121 -12.60 2.22 3.04
N THR A 122 -12.56 3.01 4.11
CA THR A 122 -13.06 4.39 4.10
C THR A 122 -12.28 5.26 3.12
N ALA A 123 -10.95 5.15 3.13
CA ALA A 123 -10.05 5.89 2.25
C ALA A 123 -10.35 5.69 0.75
N PHE A 124 -10.88 4.52 0.38
CA PHE A 124 -11.16 4.17 -1.01
C PHE A 124 -12.40 4.86 -1.58
N ARG A 125 -13.23 5.48 -0.74
CA ARG A 125 -14.38 6.28 -1.21
C ARG A 125 -13.95 7.49 -2.04
N ASP A 126 -12.76 8.02 -1.80
CA ASP A 126 -12.24 9.21 -2.50
C ASP A 126 -11.54 8.88 -3.83
N PHE A 127 -11.24 7.61 -4.09
CA PHE A 127 -10.64 7.14 -5.35
C PHE A 127 -11.74 6.87 -6.38
N LYS A 128 -11.77 7.65 -7.46
CA LYS A 128 -12.76 7.57 -8.55
C LYS A 128 -12.22 6.91 -9.82
N LEU A 129 -10.94 6.55 -9.85
CA LEU A 129 -10.22 5.91 -10.96
C LEU A 129 -10.24 6.73 -12.26
N ARG A 130 -10.26 8.07 -12.15
CA ARG A 130 -10.39 8.95 -13.33
C ARG A 130 -9.10 9.67 -13.68
N ARG A 131 -8.13 9.74 -12.76
CA ARG A 131 -6.92 10.55 -12.94
C ARG A 131 -5.64 9.77 -12.61
N PRO A 132 -4.53 10.02 -13.34
CA PRO A 132 -3.23 9.42 -13.05
C PRO A 132 -2.75 9.63 -11.61
N ALA A 133 -3.13 10.76 -11.00
CA ALA A 133 -2.75 11.10 -9.65
C ALA A 133 -3.22 10.07 -8.61
N GLU A 134 -4.36 9.43 -8.83
CA GLU A 134 -4.92 8.40 -7.94
C GLU A 134 -4.10 7.11 -8.00
N LEU A 135 -3.73 6.67 -9.21
CA LEU A 135 -2.81 5.53 -9.37
C LEU A 135 -1.45 5.82 -8.73
N ASN A 136 -0.92 7.02 -8.96
CA ASN A 136 0.34 7.43 -8.35
C ASN A 136 0.26 7.42 -6.81
N ALA A 137 -0.84 7.88 -6.23
CA ALA A 137 -1.08 7.82 -4.79
C ALA A 137 -1.06 6.37 -4.28
N LEU A 138 -1.78 5.45 -4.93
CA LEU A 138 -1.77 4.04 -4.54
C LEU A 138 -0.38 3.40 -4.63
N LYS A 139 0.40 3.75 -5.66
CA LYS A 139 1.79 3.29 -5.82
C LYS A 139 2.67 3.81 -4.68
N LEU A 140 2.58 5.09 -4.36
CA LEU A 140 3.32 5.68 -3.24
C LEU A 140 2.93 5.04 -1.91
N TYR A 141 1.63 4.80 -1.66
CA TYR A 141 1.16 4.14 -0.45
C TYR A 141 1.79 2.75 -0.26
N LEU A 142 1.71 1.90 -1.29
CA LEU A 142 2.28 0.56 -1.23
C LEU A 142 3.81 0.58 -1.11
N LEU A 143 4.48 1.51 -1.78
CA LEU A 143 5.92 1.72 -1.63
C LEU A 143 6.28 2.10 -0.18
N PHE A 144 5.54 3.01 0.44
CA PHE A 144 5.82 3.41 1.82
C PHE A 144 5.51 2.29 2.81
N VAL A 145 4.46 1.50 2.58
CA VAL A 145 4.22 0.27 3.37
C VAL A 145 5.41 -0.68 3.25
N ALA A 146 5.92 -0.89 2.04
CA ALA A 146 7.05 -1.79 1.78
C ALA A 146 8.38 -1.29 2.35
N GLY A 147 8.62 0.02 2.35
CA GLY A 147 9.87 0.65 2.75
C GLY A 147 9.87 1.28 4.14
N ARG A 148 8.83 1.07 4.97
CA ARG A 148 8.82 1.64 6.32
C ARG A 148 9.86 0.98 7.21
N GLY A 149 10.53 1.78 8.04
CA GLY A 149 11.32 1.28 9.16
C GLY A 149 10.42 0.54 10.14
N ARG A 150 10.90 -0.61 10.66
CA ARG A 150 10.16 -1.41 11.65
C ARG A 150 9.91 -0.61 12.92
N ASP A 151 10.94 0.13 13.33
CA ASP A 151 10.95 0.88 14.57
C ASP A 151 10.31 2.25 14.46
N THR A 152 10.32 2.91 13.31
CA THR A 152 9.83 4.30 13.18
C THR A 152 8.41 4.40 12.65
N ASN A 153 7.88 3.34 12.01
CA ASN A 153 6.66 3.39 11.20
C ASN A 153 6.70 4.45 10.07
N MET A 154 7.92 4.85 9.68
CA MET A 154 8.15 5.87 8.65
C MET A 154 8.94 5.29 7.49
N ALA A 155 8.56 5.65 6.28
CA ALA A 155 9.38 5.44 5.08
C ALA A 155 10.22 6.69 4.83
N ASN A 156 11.55 6.56 4.94
CA ASN A 156 12.50 7.64 4.72
C ASN A 156 13.08 7.52 3.30
N ILE A 157 12.34 8.03 2.31
CA ILE A 157 12.72 7.88 0.90
C ILE A 157 12.67 9.21 0.14
N SER A 158 13.75 9.53 -0.57
CA SER A 158 13.84 10.73 -1.39
C SER A 158 12.87 10.67 -2.59
N TYR A 159 12.50 11.82 -3.14
CA TYR A 159 11.67 11.88 -4.35
C TYR A 159 12.30 11.17 -5.55
N ASP A 160 13.62 11.19 -5.66
CA ASP A 160 14.31 10.58 -6.81
C ASP A 160 14.22 9.04 -6.72
N LYS A 161 14.43 8.48 -5.52
CA LYS A 161 14.21 7.05 -5.24
C LYS A 161 12.75 6.64 -5.40
N ILE A 162 11.78 7.48 -5.00
CA ILE A 162 10.35 7.23 -5.28
C ILE A 162 10.11 7.12 -6.78
N ALA A 163 10.64 8.06 -7.57
CA ALA A 163 10.47 8.08 -9.02
C ALA A 163 11.11 6.85 -9.67
N GLU A 164 12.29 6.44 -9.21
CA GLU A 164 12.98 5.24 -9.68
C GLU A 164 12.17 3.95 -9.39
N GLN A 165 11.69 3.79 -8.15
CA GLN A 165 11.02 2.58 -7.67
C GLN A 165 9.60 2.44 -8.23
N THR A 166 8.89 3.56 -8.37
CA THR A 166 7.48 3.55 -8.80
C THR A 166 7.30 3.94 -10.26
N GLY A 167 8.30 4.52 -10.93
CA GLY A 167 8.12 5.14 -12.24
C GLY A 167 7.21 6.39 -12.23
N VAL A 168 6.87 6.94 -11.07
CA VAL A 168 6.09 8.18 -10.95
C VAL A 168 7.01 9.38 -11.20
N GLU A 169 6.65 10.23 -12.15
CA GLU A 169 7.39 11.47 -12.42
C GLU A 169 7.50 12.34 -11.16
N ARG A 170 8.69 12.89 -10.91
CA ARG A 170 9.02 13.67 -9.71
C ARG A 170 8.04 14.82 -9.44
N ASN A 171 7.59 15.51 -10.48
CA ASN A 171 6.62 16.60 -10.40
C ASN A 171 5.21 16.14 -9.98
N ARG A 172 4.86 14.85 -10.12
CA ARG A 172 3.56 14.28 -9.73
C ARG A 172 3.54 13.72 -8.31
N ILE A 173 4.70 13.53 -7.68
CA ILE A 173 4.82 12.99 -6.31
C ILE A 173 4.05 13.85 -5.31
N LYS A 174 4.20 15.18 -5.36
CA LYS A 174 3.49 16.09 -4.43
C LYS A 174 1.97 15.94 -4.52
N GLN A 175 1.43 15.85 -5.73
CA GLN A 175 0.00 15.67 -5.94
C GLN A 175 -0.50 14.34 -5.38
N ALA A 176 0.25 13.26 -5.60
CA ALA A 176 -0.06 11.94 -5.06
C ALA A 176 -0.01 11.93 -3.51
N LEU A 177 0.98 12.59 -2.90
CA LEU A 177 1.06 12.76 -1.45
C LEU A 177 -0.13 13.52 -0.88
N THR A 178 -0.60 14.58 -1.55
CA THR A 178 -1.81 15.31 -1.12
C THR A 178 -3.03 14.39 -1.08
N ILE A 179 -3.21 13.54 -2.10
CA ILE A 179 -4.31 12.56 -2.12
C ILE A 179 -4.21 11.60 -0.93
N LEU A 180 -3.01 11.08 -0.63
CA LEU A 180 -2.82 10.16 0.50
C LEU A 180 -3.05 10.82 1.86
N ALA A 181 -2.65 12.08 2.01
CA ALA A 181 -2.86 12.85 3.24
C ALA A 181 -4.35 13.12 3.47
N VAL A 182 -5.08 13.54 2.43
CA VAL A 182 -6.53 13.78 2.50
C VAL A 182 -7.30 12.49 2.78
N ALA A 183 -6.89 11.38 2.14
CA ALA A 183 -7.49 10.06 2.36
C ALA A 183 -7.12 9.44 3.74
N GLY A 184 -6.29 10.12 4.53
CA GLY A 184 -5.87 9.64 5.85
C GLY A 184 -4.98 8.38 5.81
N LEU A 185 -4.29 8.12 4.70
CA LEU A 185 -3.45 6.93 4.53
C LEU A 185 -1.99 7.17 4.95
N VAL A 186 -1.49 8.40 4.78
CA VAL A 186 -0.09 8.76 5.02
C VAL A 186 0.01 10.16 5.61
N HIS A 187 0.88 10.34 6.60
CA HIS A 187 1.28 11.64 7.10
C HIS A 187 2.69 11.99 6.62
N VAL A 188 2.86 13.20 6.09
CA VAL A 188 4.18 13.72 5.71
C VAL A 188 4.78 14.44 6.91
N GLU A 189 5.93 13.96 7.39
CA GLU A 189 6.66 14.55 8.50
C GLU A 189 8.01 15.07 8.02
N ARG A 190 8.48 16.15 8.65
CA ARG A 190 9.80 16.73 8.39
C ARG A 190 10.78 16.15 9.39
N ILE A 191 11.77 15.43 8.89
CA ILE A 191 12.84 14.85 9.70
C ILE A 191 14.08 15.75 9.53
N PRO A 192 14.64 16.29 10.62
CA PRO A 192 15.96 16.92 10.59
C PRO A 192 17.01 15.87 10.20
N SER A 193 17.87 16.16 9.23
CA SER A 193 18.97 15.25 8.92
C SER A 193 20.02 15.26 10.03
N ALA A 194 20.61 14.11 10.33
CA ALA A 194 21.71 14.02 11.29
C ALA A 194 23.02 14.64 10.76
N GLU A 195 23.20 14.65 9.43
CA GLU A 195 24.43 15.12 8.77
C GLU A 195 24.48 16.64 8.60
N ASN A 196 23.32 17.31 8.56
CA ASN A 196 23.21 18.75 8.41
C ASN A 196 21.95 19.24 9.12
N GLU A 197 22.13 20.03 10.18
CA GLU A 197 21.07 20.63 10.98
C GLU A 197 20.10 21.52 10.17
N TYR A 198 20.51 21.95 8.97
CA TYR A 198 19.71 22.72 8.04
C TYR A 198 19.03 21.88 6.94
N ALA A 199 19.45 20.63 6.75
CA ALA A 199 18.83 19.75 5.76
C ALA A 199 17.63 19.03 6.36
N VAL A 200 16.46 19.26 5.77
CA VAL A 200 15.20 18.63 6.18
C VAL A 200 14.82 17.59 5.13
N ALA A 201 14.73 16.32 5.55
CA ALA A 201 14.20 15.24 4.74
C ALA A 201 12.70 15.07 5.02
N ASN A 202 11.95 14.61 4.02
CA ASN A 202 10.56 14.18 4.25
C ASN A 202 10.57 12.70 4.62
N GLY A 203 9.91 12.38 5.73
CA GLY A 203 9.53 11.01 6.07
C GLY A 203 8.03 10.82 5.93
N TYR A 204 7.62 9.63 5.51
CA TYR A 204 6.20 9.32 5.27
C TYR A 204 5.74 8.28 6.29
N ARG A 205 4.91 8.70 7.26
CA ARG A 205 4.37 7.81 8.28
C ARG A 205 3.08 7.16 7.80
N ILE A 206 2.99 5.84 7.94
CA ILE A 206 1.78 5.10 7.60
C ILE A 206 0.72 5.33 8.68
N ALA A 207 -0.48 5.75 8.27
CA ALA A 207 -1.59 5.92 9.19
C ALA A 207 -2.11 4.56 9.68
N HIS A 208 -2.77 4.56 10.84
CA HIS A 208 -3.47 3.39 11.38
C HIS A 208 -2.60 2.15 11.69
N LEU A 209 -1.28 2.32 11.71
CA LEU A 209 -0.30 1.30 12.08
C LEU A 209 0.56 1.82 13.22
N ASP A 210 0.81 0.98 14.22
CA ASP A 210 1.69 1.26 15.36
C ASP A 210 1.53 2.72 15.89
N PRO A 211 0.31 3.18 16.26
CA PRO A 211 -0.02 4.59 16.44
C PRO A 211 0.74 5.27 17.59
N TYR A 212 1.29 4.50 18.53
CA TYR A 212 2.12 5.00 19.64
C TYR A 212 3.59 5.20 19.26
N VAL A 213 3.99 4.79 18.05
CA VAL A 213 5.33 4.91 17.52
C VAL A 213 5.39 6.16 16.63
N HIS A 214 5.53 7.32 17.27
CA HIS A 214 5.72 8.59 16.59
C HIS A 214 6.60 9.55 17.42
N MET A 215 7.15 10.57 16.76
CA MET A 215 8.10 11.54 17.34
C MET A 215 7.62 12.18 18.65
N GLY A 216 6.31 12.39 18.81
CA GLY A 216 5.73 12.94 20.04
C GLY A 216 5.82 12.05 21.29
N THR A 217 6.02 10.73 21.13
CA THR A 217 6.06 9.76 22.24
C THR A 217 7.47 9.23 22.47
N ARG A 218 8.32 9.22 21.43
CA ARG A 218 9.70 8.70 21.52
C ARG A 218 10.74 9.71 21.95
N GLY A 219 10.38 10.99 22.11
CA GLY A 219 11.38 12.03 22.37
C GLY A 219 12.33 12.19 21.18
N ARG A 220 13.18 13.20 21.24
CA ARG A 220 14.07 13.65 20.15
C ARG A 220 15.28 12.73 19.94
N THR A 221 15.13 11.42 20.14
CA THR A 221 16.20 10.44 20.07
C THR A 221 16.01 9.59 18.81
N LEU A 222 16.34 10.17 17.67
CA LEU A 222 16.75 9.40 16.50
C LEU A 222 18.28 9.52 16.47
N GLU A 223 18.97 8.52 16.99
CA GLU A 223 20.42 8.42 16.83
C GLU A 223 20.74 8.08 15.37
N ALA A 224 21.84 8.62 14.88
CA ALA A 224 22.25 8.65 13.49
C ALA A 224 22.56 7.26 12.87
N GLU A 225 22.31 6.16 13.58
CA GLU A 225 22.71 4.80 13.17
C GLU A 225 21.68 4.09 12.27
N ASP A 226 20.46 4.64 12.12
CA ASP A 226 19.37 4.03 11.33
C ASP A 226 19.37 4.41 9.82
N PHE A 227 20.44 5.04 9.32
CA PHE A 227 20.58 5.45 7.93
C PHE A 227 21.59 4.56 7.18
N VAL A 228 21.16 3.38 6.75
CA VAL A 228 21.85 2.58 5.71
C VAL A 228 20.85 2.15 4.64
#